data_AF-A0A813P276-F1
#
_entry.id   AF-A0A813P276-F1
#
_cell.length_a   1.000
_cell.length_b   1.000
_cell.length_c   1.000
_cell.angle_alpha   90.00
_cell.angle_beta   90.00
_cell.angle_gamma   90.00
#
_symmetry.space_group_name_H-M   'P 1'
#
loop_
_entity.id
_entity.type
_entity.pdbx_description
1 polymer ?
#
loop_
_entity_poly.entity_id
_entity_poly.type
_entity_poly.pdbx_seq_one_letter_code
_entity_poly.pdbx_strand_id
1 'polypeptide(L)'
;MLLTTLLLSIYLAELSAIIPYDGIIHRSTDGSSYAFLSPPKSSNHASFIEQMTPSGTLAVAWFSGGEQQPNCSIAVSLLELGSQQFTPGVIVSERVNYSNQNPVLFWDSETQILHLYHTQQLGHLKEQYAEMWHLYSATWSTPEIFYSTSGAWDRNRIIHTYDKGGLIFPCYNSSLNHIDDYSYILRTPSLTSKWTRIDIKRSDNLIQPTLIRLNNSLQLRAFFRDKRYQWIYYADSNDDGLTWTIPKPTSLPNNDAAVQAYTLKSGAIIMAFNNLNGTARSPLTVTLSYDNGITWPYHRDVQIHDDDNVTYIGEYSYPSILQTSWSGPDDNDIHLVYSYDRQTIKYRRFNENWVKHGQ
;
A
#
# COMPACT_ATOMS: atom_id res chain seq x y z
N MET A 1 36.35 52.16 31.77
CA MET A 1 35.94 52.99 30.61
C MET A 1 36.37 52.22 29.37
N LEU A 2 35.41 51.87 28.51
CA LEU A 2 35.49 51.10 27.25
C LEU A 2 36.02 49.65 27.31
N LEU A 3 35.13 48.69 27.11
CA LEU A 3 35.00 48.00 25.82
C LEU A 3 33.65 47.23 25.77
N THR A 4 32.65 47.84 25.13
CA THR A 4 31.41 47.18 24.69
C THR A 4 31.61 46.75 23.25
N THR A 5 31.73 45.44 22.99
CA THR A 5 31.66 44.88 21.64
C THR A 5 30.93 43.53 21.67
N LEU A 6 29.73 43.55 21.10
CA LEU A 6 29.21 42.54 20.19
C LEU A 6 29.27 41.06 20.65
N LEU A 7 28.27 40.63 21.42
CA LEU A 7 27.83 39.23 21.46
C LEU A 7 26.32 39.19 21.22
N LEU A 8 25.93 39.49 19.99
CA LEU A 8 24.66 39.07 19.41
C LEU A 8 24.92 37.72 18.70
N SER A 9 25.32 36.71 19.48
CA SER A 9 25.51 35.35 18.98
C SER A 9 24.14 34.71 18.78
N ILE A 10 23.63 34.85 17.57
CA ILE A 10 23.02 33.80 16.75
C ILE A 10 22.32 32.71 17.59
N TYR A 11 21.13 33.02 18.09
CA TYR A 11 20.08 32.01 18.27
C TYR A 11 19.42 31.84 16.91
N LEU A 12 20.07 31.08 16.02
CA LEU A 12 19.33 30.42 14.94
C LEU A 12 18.56 29.29 15.62
N ALA A 13 17.35 29.61 16.08
CA ALA A 13 16.33 28.58 16.19
C ALA A 13 16.16 28.04 14.76
N GLU A 14 16.64 26.83 14.52
CA GLU A 14 16.15 26.01 13.42
C GLU A 14 14.66 25.82 13.69
N LEU A 15 13.85 26.75 13.17
CA LEU A 15 12.46 26.46 12.87
C LEU A 15 12.52 25.23 11.99
N SER A 16 12.12 24.07 12.53
CA SER A 16 11.77 22.91 11.73
C SER A 16 10.88 23.43 10.61
N ALA A 17 11.41 23.51 9.39
CA ALA A 17 10.63 23.99 8.27
C ALA A 17 9.39 23.11 8.20
N ILE A 18 8.21 23.70 8.32
CA ILE A 18 6.95 22.98 8.15
C ILE A 18 7.06 22.32 6.79
N ILE A 19 7.15 20.99 6.76
CA ILE A 19 7.24 20.23 5.51
C ILE A 19 5.89 20.44 4.80
N PRO A 20 5.85 21.15 3.66
CA PRO A 20 4.59 21.40 3.00
C PRO A 20 4.04 20.10 2.41
N TYR A 21 2.73 19.87 2.58
CA TYR A 21 1.99 18.79 1.93
C TYR A 21 1.47 19.29 0.59
N ASP A 22 2.38 19.59 -0.34
CA ASP A 22 2.07 20.23 -1.63
C ASP A 22 2.17 19.27 -2.84
N GLY A 23 2.57 18.03 -2.60
CA GLY A 23 2.76 17.02 -3.64
C GLY A 23 3.99 17.21 -4.51
N ILE A 24 4.88 18.18 -4.23
CA ILE A 24 6.09 18.44 -5.02
C ILE A 24 7.12 17.32 -4.78
N ILE A 25 7.71 16.84 -5.87
CA ILE A 25 8.75 15.82 -5.85
C ILE A 25 10.10 16.48 -5.60
N HIS A 26 10.72 16.12 -4.48
CA HIS A 26 12.06 16.52 -4.10
C HIS A 26 13.05 15.38 -4.35
N ARG A 27 14.29 15.73 -4.72
CA ARG A 27 15.38 14.76 -4.86
C ARG A 27 16.17 14.68 -3.56
N SER A 28 16.36 13.47 -3.05
CA SER A 28 17.22 13.17 -1.91
C SER A 28 18.68 13.03 -2.33
N THR A 29 19.58 13.29 -1.38
CA THR A 29 21.04 13.14 -1.56
C THR A 29 21.46 11.69 -1.77
N ASP A 30 20.66 10.73 -1.32
CA ASP A 30 20.89 9.29 -1.46
C ASP A 30 20.49 8.72 -2.84
N GLY A 31 20.07 9.59 -3.77
CA GLY A 31 19.65 9.24 -5.11
C GLY A 31 18.17 8.91 -5.27
N SER A 32 17.40 8.81 -4.17
CA SER A 32 15.94 8.66 -4.23
C SER A 32 15.23 10.01 -4.45
N SER A 33 13.92 9.97 -4.67
CA SER A 33 13.03 11.12 -4.62
C SER A 33 11.88 10.88 -3.65
N TYR A 34 11.27 11.95 -3.15
CA TYR A 34 10.11 11.87 -2.27
C TYR A 34 9.14 13.03 -2.48
N ALA A 35 7.88 12.85 -2.08
CA ALA A 35 6.88 13.90 -2.01
C ALA A 35 5.94 13.63 -0.82
N PHE A 36 5.35 14.69 -0.27
CA PHE A 36 4.26 14.60 0.70
C PHE A 36 2.99 15.08 0.00
N LEU A 37 2.02 14.18 -0.18
CA LEU A 37 0.81 14.49 -0.95
C LEU A 37 -0.05 15.52 -0.20
N SER A 38 -0.85 16.30 -0.92
CA SER A 38 -1.80 17.26 -0.30
C SER A 38 -3.10 16.54 0.08
N PRO A 39 -3.39 16.32 1.37
CA PRO A 39 -4.59 15.60 1.77
C PRO A 39 -5.83 16.50 1.86
N PRO A 40 -7.05 15.97 1.61
CA PRO A 40 -8.28 16.75 1.76
C PRO A 40 -8.79 16.85 3.21
N LYS A 41 -8.36 15.95 4.11
CA LYS A 41 -8.70 15.95 5.55
C LYS A 41 -7.45 15.73 6.40
N SER A 42 -7.58 15.89 7.71
CA SER A 42 -6.45 15.86 8.66
C SER A 42 -5.88 14.47 8.96
N SER A 43 -6.65 13.40 8.71
CA SER A 43 -6.23 12.01 8.91
C SER A 43 -6.23 11.29 7.58
N ASN A 44 -5.16 10.57 7.24
CA ASN A 44 -4.92 9.98 5.93
C ASN A 44 -4.14 8.66 6.08
N HIS A 45 -4.66 7.58 5.52
CA HIS A 45 -4.10 6.25 5.77
C HIS A 45 -4.44 5.25 4.67
N ALA A 46 -3.77 4.10 4.70
CA ALA A 46 -3.96 2.99 3.78
C ALA A 46 -3.84 3.36 2.29
N SER A 47 -2.69 3.93 1.91
CA SER A 47 -2.43 4.32 0.52
C SER A 47 -2.31 3.13 -0.43
N PHE A 48 -2.62 3.35 -1.71
CA PHE A 48 -2.46 2.41 -2.80
C PHE A 48 -1.99 3.16 -4.05
N ILE A 49 -1.06 2.56 -4.81
CA ILE A 49 -0.56 3.15 -6.06
C ILE A 49 -0.80 2.22 -7.24
N GLU A 50 -1.20 2.80 -8.37
CA GLU A 50 -1.37 2.11 -9.65
C GLU A 50 -0.83 2.96 -10.80
N GLN A 51 -0.32 2.30 -11.85
CA GLN A 51 0.11 2.96 -13.07
C GLN A 51 -0.97 2.81 -14.17
N MET A 52 -1.29 3.91 -14.84
CA MET A 52 -2.17 3.95 -16.00
C MET A 52 -1.34 3.93 -17.28
N THR A 53 -1.57 2.96 -18.16
CA THR A 53 -0.91 2.85 -19.48
C THR A 53 -1.92 3.04 -20.61
N PRO A 54 -1.60 3.78 -21.68
CA PRO A 54 -0.25 4.17 -22.10
C PRO A 54 0.23 5.54 -21.60
N SER A 55 -0.60 6.31 -20.87
CA SER A 55 -0.23 7.67 -20.46
C SER A 55 0.99 7.73 -19.54
N GLY A 56 1.24 6.67 -18.76
CA GLY A 56 2.31 6.60 -17.76
C GLY A 56 1.95 7.29 -16.44
N THR A 57 0.74 7.84 -16.33
CA THR A 57 0.22 8.52 -15.13
C THR A 57 0.22 7.56 -13.94
N LEU A 58 0.67 8.02 -12.77
CA LEU A 58 0.50 7.30 -11.51
C LEU A 58 -0.74 7.82 -10.80
N ALA A 59 -1.62 6.91 -10.39
CA ALA A 59 -2.74 7.20 -9.51
C ALA A 59 -2.41 6.70 -8.09
N VAL A 60 -2.58 7.58 -7.11
CA VAL A 60 -2.44 7.25 -5.68
C VAL A 60 -3.79 7.46 -5.01
N ALA A 61 -4.32 6.41 -4.38
CA ALA A 61 -5.55 6.46 -3.60
C ALA A 61 -5.25 6.21 -2.12
N TRP A 62 -6.03 6.80 -1.22
CA TRP A 62 -5.96 6.54 0.23
C TRP A 62 -7.31 6.87 0.87
N PHE A 63 -7.55 6.40 2.10
CA PHE A 63 -8.69 6.93 2.85
C PHE A 63 -8.30 8.17 3.66
N SER A 64 -9.21 9.14 3.70
CA SER A 64 -9.05 10.44 4.31
C SER A 64 -10.21 10.70 5.27
N GLY A 65 -9.90 11.02 6.51
CA GLY A 65 -10.80 11.01 7.66
C GLY A 65 -10.34 10.03 8.74
N GLY A 66 -11.05 10.00 9.87
CA GLY A 66 -10.72 9.09 10.96
C GLY A 66 -11.03 7.63 10.60
N GLU A 67 -10.12 6.73 10.95
CA GLU A 67 -10.30 5.28 10.79
C GLU A 67 -11.57 4.80 11.51
N GLN A 68 -12.42 4.06 10.79
CA GLN A 68 -13.73 3.59 11.26
C GLN A 68 -14.67 4.70 11.77
N GLN A 69 -14.37 5.98 11.48
CA GLN A 69 -15.22 7.11 11.84
C GLN A 69 -16.20 7.47 10.71
N PRO A 70 -17.34 8.08 11.05
CA PRO A 70 -18.25 8.70 10.08
C PRO A 70 -17.53 9.64 9.11
N ASN A 71 -17.95 9.61 7.85
CA ASN A 71 -17.46 10.46 6.77
C ASN A 71 -15.95 10.29 6.51
N CYS A 72 -15.41 9.09 6.77
CA CYS A 72 -14.12 8.71 6.18
C CYS A 72 -14.33 8.40 4.70
N SER A 73 -13.45 8.92 3.85
CA SER A 73 -13.68 9.02 2.40
C SER A 73 -12.48 8.48 1.64
N ILE A 74 -12.64 8.11 0.38
CA ILE A 74 -11.51 7.78 -0.49
C ILE A 74 -11.09 9.03 -1.26
N ALA A 75 -9.81 9.34 -1.21
CA ALA A 75 -9.18 10.41 -1.98
C ALA A 75 -8.25 9.82 -3.05
N VAL A 76 -8.11 10.54 -4.17
CA VAL A 76 -7.20 10.20 -5.26
C VAL A 76 -6.35 11.42 -5.65
N SER A 77 -5.07 11.18 -5.91
CA SER A 77 -4.12 12.14 -6.47
C SER A 77 -3.41 11.51 -7.67
N LEU A 78 -3.11 12.34 -8.68
CA LEU A 78 -2.48 11.90 -9.93
C LEU A 78 -1.10 12.54 -10.08
N LEU A 79 -0.16 11.78 -10.63
CA LEU A 79 1.11 12.29 -11.15
C LEU A 79 1.18 11.97 -12.63
N GLU A 80 0.99 12.98 -13.47
CA GLU A 80 1.18 12.85 -14.90
C GLU A 80 2.63 12.54 -15.25
N LEU A 81 2.83 11.80 -16.33
CA LEU A 81 4.16 11.42 -16.78
C LEU A 81 5.02 12.66 -17.08
N GLY A 82 6.19 12.76 -16.45
CA GLY A 82 7.10 13.90 -16.57
C GLY A 82 6.77 15.09 -15.65
N SER A 83 5.64 15.05 -14.92
CA SER A 83 5.35 16.04 -13.87
C SER A 83 6.30 15.89 -12.68
N GLN A 84 6.54 17.00 -11.97
CA GLN A 84 7.27 17.04 -10.70
C GLN A 84 6.34 17.30 -9.51
N GLN A 85 5.03 17.21 -9.72
CA GLN A 85 4.04 17.49 -8.68
C GLN A 85 2.80 16.60 -8.85
N PHE A 86 2.39 15.98 -7.75
CA PHE A 86 1.10 15.32 -7.61
C PHE A 86 -0.03 16.35 -7.54
N THR A 87 -1.17 16.07 -8.15
CA THR A 87 -2.37 16.90 -7.95
C THR A 87 -2.79 16.89 -6.48
N PRO A 88 -3.49 17.91 -5.98
CA PRO A 88 -4.15 17.81 -4.68
C PRO A 88 -5.07 16.57 -4.61
N GLY A 89 -5.20 15.97 -3.42
CA GLY A 89 -6.10 14.85 -3.21
C GLY A 89 -7.56 15.27 -3.39
N VAL A 90 -8.26 14.60 -4.30
CA VAL A 90 -9.69 14.82 -4.58
C VAL A 90 -10.49 13.68 -3.97
N ILE A 91 -11.54 13.97 -3.22
CA ILE A 91 -12.46 12.95 -2.70
C ILE A 91 -13.29 12.38 -3.84
N VAL A 92 -13.25 11.06 -4.01
CA VAL A 92 -13.95 10.33 -5.09
C VAL A 92 -15.05 9.40 -4.57
N SER A 93 -15.01 9.07 -3.27
CA SER A 93 -16.05 8.26 -2.62
C SER A 93 -16.24 8.71 -1.18
N GLU A 94 -17.42 9.18 -0.83
CA GLU A 94 -17.83 9.53 0.52
C GLU A 94 -19.32 9.21 0.69
N ARG A 95 -19.70 8.68 1.86
CA ARG A 95 -21.10 8.50 2.21
C ARG A 95 -21.34 8.95 3.64
N VAL A 96 -22.36 9.79 3.82
CA VAL A 96 -22.71 10.36 5.12
C VAL A 96 -22.91 9.26 6.15
N ASN A 97 -22.24 9.38 7.29
CA ASN A 97 -22.19 8.42 8.40
C ASN A 97 -21.41 7.12 8.16
N TYR A 98 -20.87 6.88 6.97
CA TYR A 98 -20.09 5.67 6.68
C TYR A 98 -18.59 5.97 6.71
N SER A 99 -17.80 4.91 6.88
CA SER A 99 -16.35 4.94 6.83
C SER A 99 -15.87 4.16 5.61
N ASN A 100 -15.34 4.87 4.61
CA ASN A 100 -14.78 4.28 3.39
C ASN A 100 -13.26 4.12 3.56
N GLN A 101 -12.74 2.91 3.41
CA GLN A 101 -11.38 2.53 3.81
C GLN A 101 -10.70 1.60 2.80
N ASN A 102 -9.39 1.39 2.95
CA ASN A 102 -8.54 0.48 2.18
C ASN A 102 -8.78 0.48 0.65
N PRO A 103 -8.53 1.59 -0.06
CA PRO A 103 -8.69 1.59 -1.51
C PRO A 103 -7.70 0.64 -2.20
N VAL A 104 -8.17 -0.03 -3.25
CA VAL A 104 -7.39 -0.80 -4.21
C VAL A 104 -7.71 -0.31 -5.61
N LEU A 105 -6.68 0.15 -6.30
CA LEU A 105 -6.79 0.57 -7.70
C LEU A 105 -6.47 -0.60 -8.62
N PHE A 106 -7.15 -0.65 -9.77
CA PHE A 106 -6.85 -1.59 -10.86
C PHE A 106 -7.04 -0.86 -12.19
N TRP A 107 -5.97 -0.78 -12.99
CA TRP A 107 -6.02 -0.20 -14.32
C TRP A 107 -6.38 -1.27 -15.36
N ASP A 108 -7.53 -1.12 -16.01
CA ASP A 108 -7.88 -1.92 -17.18
C ASP A 108 -7.31 -1.25 -18.44
N SER A 109 -6.21 -1.81 -18.96
CA SER A 109 -5.56 -1.31 -20.16
C SER A 109 -6.36 -1.48 -21.45
N GLU A 110 -7.34 -2.40 -21.48
CA GLU A 110 -8.17 -2.63 -22.67
C GLU A 110 -9.24 -1.54 -22.79
N THR A 111 -9.92 -1.24 -21.69
CA THR A 111 -10.98 -0.22 -21.66
C THR A 111 -10.46 1.19 -21.34
N GLN A 112 -9.22 1.30 -20.87
CA GLN A 112 -8.61 2.52 -20.34
C GLN A 112 -9.40 3.13 -19.17
N ILE A 113 -9.90 2.26 -18.31
CA ILE A 113 -10.66 2.62 -17.12
C ILE A 113 -9.83 2.28 -15.88
N LEU A 114 -9.69 3.26 -14.97
CA LEU A 114 -9.18 3.00 -13.63
C LEU A 114 -10.34 2.60 -12.74
N HIS A 115 -10.33 1.35 -12.28
CA HIS A 115 -11.25 0.82 -11.30
C HIS A 115 -10.72 1.11 -9.89
N LEU A 116 -11.61 1.45 -8.98
CA LEU A 116 -11.32 1.62 -7.56
C LEU A 116 -12.26 0.72 -6.76
N TYR A 117 -11.68 -0.18 -5.99
CA TYR A 117 -12.36 -0.96 -4.97
C TYR A 117 -12.03 -0.37 -3.61
N HIS A 118 -12.96 -0.42 -2.67
CA HIS A 118 -12.69 -0.03 -1.29
C HIS A 118 -13.66 -0.72 -0.35
N THR A 119 -13.29 -0.77 0.92
CA THR A 119 -14.16 -1.28 1.98
C THR A 119 -15.05 -0.15 2.52
N GLN A 120 -16.26 -0.47 2.97
CA GLN A 120 -17.18 0.48 3.60
C GLN A 120 -17.94 -0.19 4.74
N GLN A 121 -18.13 0.56 5.83
CA GLN A 121 -19.04 0.19 6.92
C GLN A 121 -19.69 1.44 7.53
N LEU A 122 -20.79 1.31 8.26
CA LEU A 122 -21.32 2.43 9.04
C LEU A 122 -20.27 2.84 10.10
N GLY A 123 -20.03 4.14 10.25
CA GLY A 123 -19.06 4.67 11.21
C GLY A 123 -19.36 4.20 12.63
N HIS A 124 -18.30 3.97 13.40
CA HIS A 124 -18.30 3.39 14.75
C HIS A 124 -18.80 1.94 14.85
N LEU A 125 -19.31 1.32 13.78
CA LEU A 125 -19.52 -0.13 13.76
C LEU A 125 -18.19 -0.86 13.60
N LYS A 126 -18.18 -2.11 14.05
CA LYS A 126 -17.03 -3.01 13.96
C LYS A 126 -16.77 -3.44 12.52
N GLU A 127 -15.50 -3.76 12.24
CA GLU A 127 -15.00 -4.23 10.94
C GLU A 127 -15.74 -5.45 10.35
N GLN A 128 -16.37 -6.25 11.19
CA GLN A 128 -17.16 -7.41 10.80
C GLN A 128 -18.42 -7.09 9.98
N TYR A 129 -18.84 -5.82 9.94
CA TYR A 129 -20.01 -5.34 9.17
C TYR A 129 -19.61 -4.68 7.85
N ALA A 130 -18.33 -4.74 7.51
CA ALA A 130 -17.82 -4.18 6.28
C ALA A 130 -18.31 -4.93 5.04
N GLU A 131 -18.43 -4.21 3.94
CA GLU A 131 -18.64 -4.72 2.59
C GLU A 131 -17.64 -4.06 1.63
N MET A 132 -17.44 -4.66 0.46
CA MET A 132 -16.59 -4.07 -0.58
C MET A 132 -17.43 -3.34 -1.62
N TRP A 133 -16.95 -2.18 -2.05
CA TRP A 133 -17.60 -1.25 -2.97
C TRP A 133 -16.69 -0.98 -4.17
N HIS A 134 -17.28 -0.57 -5.30
CA HIS A 134 -16.58 -0.33 -6.55
C HIS A 134 -17.08 0.96 -7.23
N LEU A 135 -16.14 1.69 -7.85
CA LEU A 135 -16.37 2.82 -8.76
C LEU A 135 -15.25 2.90 -9.81
N TYR A 136 -15.41 3.75 -10.83
CA TYR A 136 -14.44 3.84 -11.94
C TYR A 136 -14.32 5.23 -12.60
N SER A 137 -13.18 5.50 -13.27
CA SER A 137 -12.64 6.85 -13.54
C SER A 137 -13.10 7.64 -14.78
N ALA A 138 -14.30 7.46 -15.34
CA ALA A 138 -14.74 8.31 -16.47
C ALA A 138 -14.99 9.78 -16.02
N THR A 139 -15.62 9.94 -14.86
CA THR A 139 -15.73 11.15 -14.03
C THR A 139 -15.86 10.76 -12.55
N TRP A 140 -15.39 9.56 -12.20
CA TRP A 140 -15.83 8.78 -11.03
C TRP A 140 -17.32 8.46 -11.08
N SER A 141 -17.66 7.19 -11.26
CA SER A 141 -19.04 6.71 -11.15
C SER A 141 -19.55 6.81 -9.71
N THR A 142 -20.87 6.74 -9.52
CA THR A 142 -21.45 6.51 -8.19
C THR A 142 -20.90 5.20 -7.62
N PRO A 143 -20.44 5.14 -6.35
CA PRO A 143 -20.03 3.90 -5.71
C PRO A 143 -21.19 2.90 -5.61
N GLU A 144 -20.91 1.64 -5.94
CA GLU A 144 -21.86 0.53 -5.85
C GLU A 144 -21.29 -0.61 -5.02
N ILE A 145 -22.15 -1.43 -4.42
CA ILE A 145 -21.70 -2.63 -3.69
C ILE A 145 -21.11 -3.62 -4.69
N PHE A 146 -19.85 -3.98 -4.48
CA PHE A 146 -19.14 -4.99 -5.26
C PHE A 146 -19.28 -6.38 -4.66
N TYR A 147 -19.11 -6.49 -3.33
CA TYR A 147 -19.19 -7.77 -2.63
C TYR A 147 -19.80 -7.57 -1.24
N SER A 148 -21.05 -8.01 -1.08
CA SER A 148 -21.89 -7.81 0.11
C SER A 148 -21.70 -8.83 1.23
N THR A 149 -20.64 -9.64 1.16
CA THR A 149 -20.35 -10.58 2.27
C THR A 149 -19.89 -9.78 3.48
N SER A 150 -20.61 -9.91 4.60
CA SER A 150 -20.28 -9.22 5.85
C SER A 150 -18.84 -9.49 6.29
N GLY A 151 -18.14 -8.42 6.65
CA GLY A 151 -16.75 -8.46 7.08
C GLY A 151 -15.79 -8.69 5.92
N ALA A 152 -16.18 -8.49 4.67
CA ALA A 152 -15.28 -8.57 3.54
C ALA A 152 -14.43 -7.30 3.41
N TRP A 153 -13.13 -7.50 3.25
CA TRP A 153 -12.16 -6.42 3.11
C TRP A 153 -11.19 -6.66 1.96
N ASP A 154 -10.83 -5.56 1.30
CA ASP A 154 -9.72 -5.44 0.38
C ASP A 154 -8.54 -4.67 0.99
N ARG A 155 -7.38 -4.81 0.35
CA ARG A 155 -6.20 -3.98 0.68
C ARG A 155 -5.11 -4.02 -0.39
N ASN A 156 -4.86 -5.19 -0.98
CA ASN A 156 -3.69 -5.45 -1.80
C ASN A 156 -4.06 -5.74 -3.27
N ARG A 157 -3.06 -5.66 -4.14
CA ARG A 157 -3.19 -5.58 -5.60
C ARG A 157 -3.97 -6.73 -6.23
N ILE A 158 -4.88 -6.39 -7.14
CA ILE A 158 -5.52 -7.31 -8.09
C ILE A 158 -4.49 -7.69 -9.15
N ILE A 159 -4.35 -8.99 -9.44
CA ILE A 159 -3.47 -9.48 -10.50
C ILE A 159 -4.27 -10.19 -11.58
N HIS A 160 -3.75 -10.21 -12.81
CA HIS A 160 -4.33 -11.01 -13.88
C HIS A 160 -4.14 -12.51 -13.62
N THR A 161 -5.10 -13.31 -14.09
CA THR A 161 -4.88 -14.75 -14.33
C THR A 161 -3.74 -14.96 -15.31
N TYR A 162 -3.14 -16.15 -15.33
CA TYR A 162 -1.97 -16.40 -16.14
C TYR A 162 -2.19 -16.18 -17.65
N ASP A 163 -3.37 -16.57 -18.14
CA ASP A 163 -3.82 -16.35 -19.52
C ASP A 163 -4.22 -14.91 -19.83
N LYS A 164 -4.20 -14.02 -18.82
CA LYS A 164 -4.61 -12.62 -18.87
C LYS A 164 -6.08 -12.37 -19.21
N GLY A 165 -6.92 -13.40 -19.28
CA GLY A 165 -8.35 -13.26 -19.56
C GLY A 165 -9.18 -12.79 -18.36
N GLY A 166 -8.71 -13.08 -17.15
CA GLY A 166 -9.41 -12.84 -15.90
C GLY A 166 -8.56 -12.16 -14.82
N LEU A 167 -9.13 -12.06 -13.62
CA LEU A 167 -8.54 -11.38 -12.47
C LEU A 167 -8.59 -12.23 -11.20
N ILE A 168 -7.62 -11.97 -10.33
CA ILE A 168 -7.49 -12.54 -8.99
C ILE A 168 -7.32 -11.38 -8.00
N PHE A 169 -8.28 -11.25 -7.09
CA PHE A 169 -8.34 -10.21 -6.09
C PHE A 169 -8.10 -10.82 -4.69
N PRO A 170 -6.94 -10.54 -4.05
CA PRO A 170 -6.73 -10.92 -2.66
C PRO A 170 -7.65 -10.17 -1.69
N CYS A 171 -8.34 -10.92 -0.84
CA CYS A 171 -9.26 -10.39 0.15
C CYS A 171 -9.02 -11.04 1.52
N TYR A 172 -9.62 -10.49 2.56
CA TYR A 172 -9.70 -11.12 3.86
C TYR A 172 -11.06 -10.88 4.50
N ASN A 173 -11.37 -11.67 5.52
CA ASN A 173 -12.55 -11.48 6.33
C ASN A 173 -12.14 -10.99 7.73
N SER A 174 -12.80 -9.92 8.20
CA SER A 174 -12.81 -9.57 9.61
C SER A 174 -14.02 -10.21 10.26
N SER A 175 -13.77 -11.18 11.13
CA SER A 175 -14.76 -11.95 11.87
C SER A 175 -15.24 -11.23 13.13
N LEU A 176 -16.27 -11.78 13.79
CA LEU A 176 -16.77 -11.27 15.06
C LEU A 176 -15.66 -11.25 16.11
N ASN A 177 -15.39 -10.05 16.65
CA ASN A 177 -14.33 -9.81 17.64
C ASN A 177 -12.93 -10.28 17.20
N HIS A 178 -12.68 -10.38 15.89
CA HIS A 178 -11.38 -10.78 15.35
C HIS A 178 -10.90 -12.19 15.73
N ILE A 179 -11.81 -13.07 16.13
CA ILE A 179 -11.46 -14.41 16.65
C ILE A 179 -10.97 -15.34 15.54
N ASP A 180 -11.58 -15.24 14.35
CA ASP A 180 -11.36 -16.13 13.21
C ASP A 180 -11.15 -15.31 11.92
N ASP A 181 -10.27 -14.31 11.94
CA ASP A 181 -9.95 -13.56 10.72
C ASP A 181 -9.14 -14.46 9.77
N TYR A 182 -9.48 -14.46 8.48
CA TYR A 182 -8.85 -15.33 7.49
C TYR A 182 -8.77 -14.66 6.12
N SER A 183 -7.96 -15.24 5.24
CA SER A 183 -7.71 -14.78 3.89
C SER A 183 -8.38 -15.67 2.85
N TYR A 184 -8.80 -15.06 1.75
CA TYR A 184 -9.34 -15.75 0.58
C TYR A 184 -9.00 -14.93 -0.67
N ILE A 185 -9.25 -15.49 -1.85
CA ILE A 185 -9.22 -14.72 -3.09
C ILE A 185 -10.61 -14.70 -3.70
N LEU A 186 -10.94 -13.61 -4.38
CA LEU A 186 -12.00 -13.59 -5.38
C LEU A 186 -11.34 -13.75 -6.75
N ARG A 187 -11.82 -14.68 -7.56
CA ARG A 187 -11.31 -14.94 -8.91
C ARG A 187 -12.43 -14.82 -9.93
N THR A 188 -12.19 -14.15 -11.04
CA THR A 188 -13.13 -14.08 -12.16
C THR A 188 -12.42 -14.44 -13.47
N PRO A 189 -13.05 -15.18 -14.40
CA PRO A 189 -12.45 -15.46 -15.70
C PRO A 189 -12.53 -14.28 -16.68
N SER A 190 -13.29 -13.23 -16.38
CA SER A 190 -13.34 -11.97 -17.13
C SER A 190 -13.97 -10.85 -16.29
N LEU A 191 -13.79 -9.58 -16.65
CA LEU A 191 -14.43 -8.44 -15.98
C LEU A 191 -15.98 -8.48 -16.01
N THR A 192 -16.54 -9.17 -16.99
CA THR A 192 -18.00 -9.33 -17.17
C THR A 192 -18.56 -10.58 -16.50
N SER A 193 -17.69 -11.47 -16.00
CA SER A 193 -18.08 -12.71 -15.33
C SER A 193 -18.24 -12.53 -13.83
N LYS A 194 -18.96 -13.46 -13.20
CA LYS A 194 -19.10 -13.49 -11.74
C LYS A 194 -17.78 -13.84 -11.07
N TRP A 195 -17.50 -13.16 -9.97
CA TRP A 195 -16.41 -13.49 -9.06
C TRP A 195 -16.74 -14.74 -8.25
N THR A 196 -15.77 -15.63 -8.14
CA THR A 196 -15.83 -16.87 -7.36
C THR A 196 -14.84 -16.78 -6.21
N ARG A 197 -15.30 -17.07 -4.99
CA ARG A 197 -14.45 -17.12 -3.80
C ARG A 197 -13.69 -18.44 -3.73
N ILE A 198 -12.39 -18.36 -3.42
CA ILE A 198 -11.52 -19.50 -3.14
C ILE A 198 -10.82 -19.23 -1.81
N ASP A 199 -11.05 -20.09 -0.82
CA ASP A 199 -10.48 -19.94 0.52
C ASP A 199 -9.02 -20.37 0.57
N ILE A 200 -8.18 -19.58 1.25
CA ILE A 200 -6.83 -19.99 1.63
C ILE A 200 -6.97 -20.69 2.98
N LYS A 201 -7.08 -22.01 2.96
CA LYS A 201 -7.31 -22.81 4.16
C LYS A 201 -6.17 -22.61 5.17
N ARG A 202 -6.51 -22.62 6.46
CA ARG A 202 -5.56 -22.51 7.58
C ARG A 202 -4.80 -21.17 7.63
N SER A 203 -5.42 -20.10 7.13
CA SER A 203 -4.91 -18.74 7.22
C SER A 203 -5.41 -18.00 8.47
N ASP A 204 -5.65 -18.70 9.57
CA ASP A 204 -6.24 -18.12 10.78
C ASP A 204 -5.33 -17.01 11.32
N ASN A 205 -5.89 -15.82 11.57
CA ASN A 205 -5.18 -14.58 11.93
C ASN A 205 -4.19 -14.06 10.87
N LEU A 206 -4.21 -14.62 9.66
CA LEU A 206 -3.42 -14.17 8.52
C LEU A 206 -4.33 -13.40 7.57
N ILE A 207 -4.10 -12.09 7.44
CA ILE A 207 -4.97 -11.16 6.72
C ILE A 207 -4.19 -10.34 5.69
N GLN A 208 -4.93 -9.55 4.91
CA GLN A 208 -4.38 -8.62 3.91
C GLN A 208 -3.35 -9.29 2.98
N PRO A 209 -3.70 -10.42 2.33
CA PRO A 209 -2.73 -11.15 1.51
C PRO A 209 -2.24 -10.29 0.35
N THR A 210 -0.94 -10.31 0.06
CA THR A 210 -0.35 -9.74 -1.16
C THR A 210 0.05 -10.89 -2.08
N LEU A 211 -0.42 -10.86 -3.33
CA LEU A 211 -0.16 -11.91 -4.32
C LEU A 211 0.90 -11.47 -5.30
N ILE A 212 1.83 -12.35 -5.60
CA ILE A 212 2.81 -12.20 -6.66
C ILE A 212 2.81 -13.43 -7.57
N ARG A 213 3.07 -13.21 -8.86
CA ARG A 213 3.31 -14.29 -9.82
C ARG A 213 4.80 -14.59 -9.88
N LEU A 214 5.13 -15.87 -9.74
CA LEU A 214 6.51 -16.34 -9.76
C LEU A 214 6.88 -16.82 -11.16
N ASN A 215 8.07 -16.40 -11.61
CA ASN A 215 8.71 -16.88 -12.83
C ASN A 215 7.84 -16.83 -14.09
N ASN A 216 6.91 -15.86 -14.15
CA ASN A 216 5.91 -15.75 -15.22
C ASN A 216 5.24 -17.11 -15.54
N SER A 217 4.73 -17.78 -14.50
CA SER A 217 4.12 -19.11 -14.59
C SER A 217 2.76 -19.15 -13.89
N LEU A 218 2.12 -20.33 -13.85
CA LEU A 218 0.93 -20.57 -13.03
C LEU A 218 1.20 -20.43 -11.52
N GLN A 219 2.46 -20.42 -11.10
CA GLN A 219 2.81 -20.34 -9.69
C GLN A 219 2.55 -18.94 -9.14
N LEU A 220 1.76 -18.89 -8.06
CA LEU A 220 1.54 -17.70 -7.26
C LEU A 220 2.10 -17.91 -5.86
N ARG A 221 2.58 -16.84 -5.25
CA ARG A 221 2.86 -16.77 -3.82
C ARG A 221 2.05 -15.67 -3.18
N ALA A 222 1.38 -16.01 -2.09
CA ALA A 222 0.74 -15.06 -1.20
C ALA A 222 1.66 -14.80 -0.01
N PHE A 223 1.84 -13.54 0.39
CA PHE A 223 2.38 -13.18 1.71
C PHE A 223 1.30 -12.54 2.57
N PHE A 224 1.36 -12.75 3.89
CA PHE A 224 0.31 -12.33 4.81
C PHE A 224 0.86 -11.47 5.93
N ARG A 225 0.06 -10.47 6.33
CA ARG A 225 0.15 -9.84 7.64
C ARG A 225 -0.33 -10.83 8.69
N ASP A 226 0.35 -10.86 9.84
CA ASP A 226 0.04 -11.75 10.96
C ASP A 226 -0.41 -10.93 12.18
N LYS A 227 -1.67 -11.11 12.58
CA LYS A 227 -2.27 -10.39 13.70
C LYS A 227 -1.72 -10.79 15.06
N ARG A 228 -0.89 -11.83 15.11
CA ARG A 228 -0.27 -12.36 16.33
C ARG A 228 1.13 -11.79 16.56
N TYR A 229 1.58 -10.83 15.74
CA TYR A 229 2.85 -10.13 15.90
C TYR A 229 4.08 -11.06 15.84
N GLN A 230 4.06 -12.08 14.97
CA GLN A 230 5.16 -13.05 14.87
C GLN A 230 6.01 -12.87 13.60
N TRP A 231 5.48 -13.26 12.45
CA TRP A 231 6.23 -13.34 11.20
C TRP A 231 5.33 -12.94 10.03
N ILE A 232 5.94 -12.52 8.94
CA ILE A 232 5.25 -12.56 7.64
C ILE A 232 5.11 -14.03 7.26
N TYR A 233 3.89 -14.46 6.96
CA TYR A 233 3.62 -15.82 6.48
C TYR A 233 3.56 -15.83 4.95
N TYR A 234 3.72 -17.01 4.35
CA TYR A 234 3.48 -17.21 2.93
C TYR A 234 2.77 -18.53 2.64
N ALA A 235 2.07 -18.58 1.52
CA ALA A 235 1.43 -19.77 0.95
C ALA A 235 1.62 -19.75 -0.57
N ASP A 236 1.74 -20.94 -1.16
CA ASP A 236 1.98 -21.12 -2.58
C ASP A 236 0.73 -21.69 -3.26
N SER A 237 0.51 -21.31 -4.51
CA SER A 237 -0.42 -21.96 -5.45
C SER A 237 0.35 -22.35 -6.70
N ASN A 238 0.13 -23.56 -7.21
CA ASN A 238 0.76 -24.07 -8.44
C ASN A 238 -0.19 -24.08 -9.65
N ASP A 239 -1.42 -23.61 -9.46
CA ASP A 239 -2.54 -23.74 -10.39
C ASP A 239 -3.30 -22.42 -10.53
N ASP A 240 -2.57 -21.30 -10.55
CA ASP A 240 -3.11 -19.96 -10.79
C ASP A 240 -4.19 -19.51 -9.78
N GLY A 241 -3.95 -19.86 -8.51
CA GLY A 241 -4.78 -19.47 -7.37
C GLY A 241 -5.95 -20.42 -7.08
N LEU A 242 -6.09 -21.52 -7.81
CA LEU A 242 -7.21 -22.46 -7.62
C LEU A 242 -7.09 -23.27 -6.33
N THR A 243 -5.86 -23.64 -5.95
CA THR A 243 -5.55 -24.29 -4.68
C THR A 243 -4.32 -23.67 -4.02
N TRP A 244 -4.27 -23.75 -2.68
CA TRP A 244 -3.23 -23.12 -1.88
C TRP A 244 -2.64 -24.10 -0.86
N THR A 245 -1.33 -24.03 -0.64
CA THR A 245 -0.68 -24.74 0.46
C THR A 245 -1.08 -24.13 1.80
N ILE A 246 -0.85 -24.89 2.89
CA ILE A 246 -0.98 -24.34 4.25
C ILE A 246 0.06 -23.23 4.44
N PRO A 247 -0.32 -22.05 4.98
CA PRO A 247 0.63 -20.97 5.25
C PRO A 247 1.75 -21.38 6.22
N LYS A 248 2.96 -20.89 5.95
CA LYS A 248 4.15 -21.10 6.80
C LYS A 248 4.93 -19.78 6.98
N PRO A 249 5.66 -19.60 8.09
CA PRO A 249 6.37 -18.36 8.36
C PRO A 249 7.56 -18.19 7.40
N THR A 250 7.87 -16.94 7.07
CA THR A 250 9.14 -16.51 6.49
C THR A 250 10.16 -16.21 7.61
N SER A 251 11.35 -15.74 7.25
CA SER A 251 12.32 -15.17 8.20
C SER A 251 12.05 -13.70 8.56
N LEU A 252 11.07 -13.04 7.91
CA LEU A 252 10.80 -11.61 8.12
C LEU A 252 9.80 -11.42 9.26
N PRO A 253 10.06 -10.51 10.22
CA PRO A 253 9.13 -10.23 11.30
C PRO A 253 7.85 -9.56 10.80
N ASN A 254 6.76 -9.69 11.54
CA ASN A 254 5.56 -8.87 11.33
C ASN A 254 4.97 -8.45 12.68
N ASN A 255 4.77 -7.15 12.83
CA ASN A 255 4.21 -6.47 13.99
C ASN A 255 2.69 -6.21 13.83
N ASP A 256 1.95 -7.09 13.14
CA ASP A 256 0.59 -6.80 12.68
C ASP A 256 0.51 -5.56 11.76
N ALA A 257 1.59 -5.24 11.03
CA ALA A 257 1.56 -4.20 10.00
C ALA A 257 1.14 -4.78 8.67
N ALA A 258 0.44 -3.98 7.88
CA ALA A 258 0.25 -4.26 6.46
C ALA A 258 1.60 -4.40 5.74
N VAL A 259 1.67 -5.36 4.83
CA VAL A 259 2.82 -5.60 3.95
C VAL A 259 2.34 -5.61 2.51
N GLN A 260 3.21 -5.24 1.59
CA GLN A 260 2.95 -5.41 0.16
C GLN A 260 4.20 -5.90 -0.55
N ALA A 261 4.03 -6.92 -1.40
CA ALA A 261 5.06 -7.48 -2.24
C ALA A 261 4.76 -7.22 -3.72
N TYR A 262 5.81 -7.16 -4.53
CA TYR A 262 5.71 -6.97 -5.98
C TYR A 262 6.86 -7.71 -6.69
N THR A 263 6.60 -8.25 -7.89
CA THR A 263 7.64 -8.86 -8.74
C THR A 263 8.22 -7.79 -9.66
N LEU A 264 9.49 -7.47 -9.48
CA LEU A 264 10.23 -6.53 -10.33
C LEU A 264 10.50 -7.13 -11.71
N LYS A 265 10.81 -6.29 -12.70
CA LYS A 265 11.23 -6.69 -14.06
C LYS A 265 12.44 -7.63 -14.07
N SER A 266 13.32 -7.50 -13.08
CA SER A 266 14.47 -8.40 -12.88
C SER A 266 14.08 -9.82 -12.47
N GLY A 267 12.81 -10.05 -12.10
CA GLY A 267 12.33 -11.28 -11.47
C GLY A 267 12.47 -11.29 -9.96
N ALA A 268 13.14 -10.29 -9.37
CA ALA A 268 13.26 -10.16 -7.93
C ALA A 268 11.91 -9.83 -7.29
N ILE A 269 11.69 -10.34 -6.08
CA ILE A 269 10.56 -9.92 -5.25
C ILE A 269 11.03 -8.76 -4.39
N ILE A 270 10.35 -7.63 -4.47
CA ILE A 270 10.46 -6.57 -3.47
C ILE A 270 9.32 -6.67 -2.47
N MET A 271 9.62 -6.45 -1.20
CA MET A 271 8.63 -6.38 -0.13
C MET A 271 8.83 -5.12 0.71
N ALA A 272 7.74 -4.39 0.94
CA ALA A 272 7.68 -3.27 1.88
C ALA A 272 6.94 -3.71 3.16
N PHE A 273 7.58 -3.51 4.31
CA PHE A 273 7.08 -3.96 5.61
C PHE A 273 7.73 -3.17 6.76
N ASN A 274 7.17 -3.26 7.96
CA ASN A 274 7.83 -2.74 9.16
C ASN A 274 8.77 -3.81 9.74
N ASN A 275 10.08 -3.56 9.72
CA ASN A 275 11.10 -4.56 10.06
C ASN A 275 11.40 -4.61 11.57
N LEU A 276 10.42 -5.01 12.36
CA LEU A 276 10.56 -5.18 13.80
C LEU A 276 9.50 -6.12 14.39
N ASN A 277 9.77 -6.59 15.60
CA ASN A 277 8.77 -7.18 16.49
C ASN A 277 8.21 -6.10 17.43
N GLY A 278 6.99 -6.27 17.93
CA GLY A 278 6.33 -5.33 18.85
C GLY A 278 5.19 -4.57 18.18
N THR A 279 4.87 -3.36 18.66
CA THR A 279 3.70 -2.59 18.18
C THR A 279 4.07 -1.32 17.41
N ALA A 280 5.35 -0.92 17.42
CA ALA A 280 5.80 0.29 16.73
C ALA A 280 5.70 0.16 15.20
N ARG A 281 5.48 1.27 14.48
CA ARG A 281 5.36 1.31 13.01
C ARG A 281 6.55 2.01 12.37
N SER A 282 7.74 1.82 12.94
CA SER A 282 9.00 2.39 12.49
C SER A 282 10.14 1.42 12.90
N PRO A 283 11.10 1.10 12.01
CA PRO A 283 11.23 1.63 10.65
C PRO A 283 10.22 1.03 9.67
N LEU A 284 10.01 1.73 8.54
CA LEU A 284 9.46 1.15 7.32
C LEU A 284 10.65 0.78 6.41
N THR A 285 10.66 -0.47 5.95
CA THR A 285 11.80 -1.09 5.26
C THR A 285 11.34 -1.69 3.94
N VAL A 286 12.21 -1.65 2.93
CA VAL A 286 12.09 -2.48 1.72
C VAL A 286 13.18 -3.53 1.68
N THR A 287 12.85 -4.73 1.18
CA THR A 287 13.78 -5.85 1.06
C THR A 287 13.62 -6.56 -0.28
N LEU A 288 14.70 -7.21 -0.75
CA LEU A 288 14.73 -7.94 -2.02
C LEU A 288 15.02 -9.43 -1.80
N SER A 289 14.32 -10.26 -2.56
CA SER A 289 14.59 -11.69 -2.69
C SER A 289 14.76 -12.09 -4.16
N TYR A 290 15.73 -12.96 -4.42
CA TYR A 290 16.05 -13.51 -5.75
C TYR A 290 15.79 -15.02 -5.85
N ASP A 291 15.30 -15.65 -4.77
CA ASP A 291 15.04 -17.09 -4.67
C ASP A 291 13.57 -17.38 -4.39
N ASN A 292 12.69 -16.56 -4.99
CA ASN A 292 11.23 -16.60 -4.82
C ASN A 292 10.73 -16.27 -3.41
N GLY A 293 11.49 -15.56 -2.58
CA GLY A 293 11.06 -15.13 -1.24
C GLY A 293 11.44 -16.10 -0.14
N ILE A 294 12.47 -16.92 -0.37
CA ILE A 294 13.01 -17.87 0.62
C ILE A 294 14.06 -17.17 1.48
N THR A 295 14.96 -16.41 0.87
CA THR A 295 15.94 -15.55 1.55
C THR A 295 15.80 -14.10 1.12
N TRP A 296 16.24 -13.19 2.01
CA TRP A 296 16.11 -11.75 1.87
C TRP A 296 17.45 -11.10 2.18
N PRO A 297 18.44 -11.11 1.27
CA PRO A 297 19.79 -10.66 1.58
C PRO A 297 19.99 -9.13 1.54
N TYR A 298 19.04 -8.38 0.99
CA TYR A 298 19.14 -6.91 0.87
C TYR A 298 17.99 -6.25 1.60
N HIS A 299 18.29 -5.23 2.40
CA HIS A 299 17.32 -4.43 3.14
C HIS A 299 17.72 -2.97 3.05
N ARG A 300 16.73 -2.08 3.05
CA ARG A 300 16.96 -0.65 3.23
C ARG A 300 15.76 0.00 3.90
N ASP A 301 16.01 0.73 4.97
CA ASP A 301 14.98 1.54 5.61
C ASP A 301 14.65 2.74 4.72
N VAL A 302 13.37 2.87 4.36
CA VAL A 302 12.85 3.99 3.55
C VAL A 302 12.41 5.16 4.41
N GLN A 303 12.07 4.85 5.66
CA GLN A 303 11.66 5.81 6.66
C GLN A 303 12.01 5.28 8.04
N ILE A 304 12.84 6.05 8.73
CA ILE A 304 13.12 5.93 10.15
C ILE A 304 12.59 7.22 10.79
N HIS A 305 12.22 7.16 12.07
CA HIS A 305 11.95 8.39 12.81
C HIS A 305 13.29 8.93 13.32
N ASP A 306 13.77 10.01 12.70
CA ASP A 306 14.96 10.73 13.15
C ASP A 306 14.51 11.86 14.08
N ASP A 307 14.43 11.59 15.38
CA ASP A 307 14.41 12.62 16.41
C ASP A 307 14.91 11.99 17.72
N ASP A 308 15.77 12.70 18.46
CA ASP A 308 16.22 12.36 19.83
C ASP A 308 15.08 12.35 20.87
N ASN A 309 13.84 12.46 20.40
CA ASN A 309 12.64 12.55 21.19
C ASN A 309 12.13 11.14 21.51
N VAL A 310 12.58 10.61 22.64
CA VAL A 310 12.26 9.25 23.14
C VAL A 310 10.74 8.99 23.29
N THR A 311 9.90 10.00 23.15
CA THR A 311 8.44 9.91 23.33
C THR A 311 7.64 9.73 22.03
N TYR A 312 8.18 10.06 20.86
CA TYR A 312 7.52 9.87 19.57
C TYR A 312 8.39 9.03 18.65
N ILE A 313 7.84 7.93 18.13
CA ILE A 313 8.60 6.92 17.37
C ILE A 313 8.27 6.91 15.87
N GLY A 314 7.38 7.82 15.42
CA GLY A 314 6.82 7.86 14.07
C GLY A 314 5.84 6.71 13.77
N GLU A 315 4.87 6.96 12.89
CA GLU A 315 3.97 5.94 12.36
C GLU A 315 4.04 5.88 10.82
N TYR A 316 4.77 4.89 10.30
CA TYR A 316 4.97 4.68 8.86
C TYR A 316 4.46 3.31 8.45
N SER A 317 3.31 3.28 7.77
CA SER A 317 2.56 2.03 7.64
C SER A 317 1.71 1.98 6.37
N TYR A 318 1.13 0.80 6.12
CA TYR A 318 0.30 0.53 4.95
C TYR A 318 0.99 0.91 3.62
N PRO A 319 2.15 0.30 3.34
CA PRO A 319 2.84 0.55 2.09
C PRO A 319 2.02 0.06 0.89
N SER A 320 2.22 0.70 -0.25
CA SER A 320 1.90 0.15 -1.56
C SER A 320 3.04 0.47 -2.54
N ILE A 321 3.48 -0.56 -3.25
CA ILE A 321 4.68 -0.56 -4.08
C ILE A 321 4.39 -1.15 -5.46
N LEU A 322 5.01 -0.57 -6.48
CA LEU A 322 5.07 -1.11 -7.84
C LEU A 322 6.34 -0.68 -8.55
N GLN A 323 6.65 -1.33 -9.67
CA GLN A 323 7.63 -0.85 -10.62
C GLN A 323 6.91 -0.40 -11.90
N THR A 324 7.29 0.77 -12.41
CA THR A 324 6.73 1.28 -13.67
C THR A 324 7.08 0.39 -14.86
N SER A 325 6.16 0.32 -15.81
CA SER A 325 6.26 -0.53 -17.02
C SER A 325 6.51 0.23 -18.32
N TRP A 326 6.56 1.57 -18.28
CA TRP A 326 6.68 2.43 -19.47
C TRP A 326 8.14 2.65 -19.87
N SER A 327 8.42 2.64 -21.17
CA SER A 327 9.74 2.95 -21.72
C SER A 327 10.02 4.46 -21.69
N GLY A 328 10.95 4.88 -20.84
CA GLY A 328 11.53 6.23 -20.81
C GLY A 328 12.46 6.44 -19.61
N PRO A 329 12.80 7.69 -19.22
CA PRO A 329 13.82 7.97 -18.19
C PRO A 329 13.61 7.24 -16.86
N ASP A 330 12.37 6.88 -16.51
CA ASP A 330 12.02 6.20 -15.25
C ASP A 330 11.56 4.73 -15.45
N ASP A 331 11.92 4.07 -16.56
CA ASP A 331 11.50 2.70 -16.92
C ASP A 331 11.90 1.61 -15.90
N ASN A 332 12.75 1.91 -14.92
CA ASN A 332 13.13 0.95 -13.88
C ASN A 332 12.83 1.44 -12.46
N ASP A 333 12.09 2.55 -12.34
CA ASP A 333 11.80 3.14 -11.05
C ASP A 333 10.74 2.34 -10.31
N ILE A 334 11.01 2.20 -9.02
CA ILE A 334 10.15 1.61 -8.02
C ILE A 334 9.49 2.76 -7.28
N HIS A 335 8.17 2.70 -7.21
CA HIS A 335 7.33 3.70 -6.61
C HIS A 335 6.70 3.11 -5.37
N LEU A 336 6.89 3.77 -4.23
CA LEU A 336 6.36 3.38 -2.93
C LEU A 336 5.54 4.54 -2.36
N VAL A 337 4.33 4.25 -1.92
CA VAL A 337 3.51 5.17 -1.12
C VAL A 337 3.19 4.54 0.23
N TYR A 338 3.12 5.34 1.28
CA TYR A 338 2.78 4.86 2.63
C TYR A 338 2.15 5.97 3.45
N SER A 339 1.44 5.57 4.50
CA SER A 339 0.87 6.48 5.49
C SER A 339 2.01 7.11 6.30
N TYR A 340 2.02 8.44 6.39
CA TYR A 340 3.02 9.20 7.13
C TYR A 340 2.34 9.87 8.33
N ASP A 341 2.55 9.29 9.52
CA ASP A 341 2.01 9.76 10.81
C ASP A 341 0.49 9.94 10.83
N ARG A 342 -0.19 9.25 9.90
CA ARG A 342 -1.61 9.45 9.55
C ARG A 342 -1.96 10.88 9.13
N GLN A 343 -0.99 11.77 8.94
CA GLN A 343 -1.24 13.16 8.54
C GLN A 343 -1.33 13.29 7.03
N THR A 344 -0.51 12.54 6.29
CA THR A 344 -0.50 12.54 4.83
C THR A 344 -0.03 11.18 4.29
N ILE A 345 -0.01 11.04 2.97
CA ILE A 345 0.66 9.96 2.27
C ILE A 345 2.01 10.47 1.78
N LYS A 346 3.07 9.73 2.11
CA LYS A 346 4.41 10.00 1.59
C LYS A 346 4.69 9.09 0.39
N TYR A 347 5.17 9.70 -0.68
CA TYR A 347 5.66 9.03 -1.86
C TYR A 347 7.19 8.94 -1.83
N ARG A 348 7.74 7.83 -2.31
CA ARG A 348 9.16 7.56 -2.51
C ARG A 348 9.36 6.95 -3.89
N ARG A 349 10.39 7.40 -4.60
CA ARG A 349 10.84 6.84 -5.88
C ARG A 349 12.32 6.49 -5.78
N PHE A 350 12.67 5.27 -6.15
CA PHE A 350 14.03 4.75 -6.12
C PHE A 350 14.16 3.60 -7.11
N ASN A 351 15.31 2.94 -7.20
CA ASN A 351 15.48 1.76 -8.05
C ASN A 351 16.03 0.56 -7.27
N GLU A 352 16.11 -0.59 -7.91
CA GLU A 352 16.58 -1.83 -7.28
C GLU A 352 18.02 -1.70 -6.71
N ASN A 353 18.90 -0.97 -7.40
CA ASN A 353 20.27 -0.74 -6.93
C ASN A 353 20.31 0.11 -5.67
N TRP A 354 19.41 1.09 -5.53
CA TRP A 354 19.29 1.88 -4.30
C TRP A 354 19.00 0.97 -3.10
N VAL A 355 18.13 -0.03 -3.24
CA VAL A 355 17.84 -1.01 -2.17
C VAL A 355 19.06 -1.86 -1.83
N LYS A 356 19.81 -2.34 -2.83
CA LYS A 356 21.01 -3.19 -2.63
C LYS A 356 22.15 -2.50 -1.88
N HIS A 357 22.21 -1.17 -1.94
CA HIS A 357 23.21 -0.36 -1.25
C HIS A 357 22.68 0.25 0.07
N GLY A 358 21.53 -0.24 0.56
CA GLY A 358 21.12 0.01 1.95
C GLY A 358 22.07 -0.67 2.92
N GLN A 359 22.28 -0.04 4.07
CA GLN A 359 22.96 -0.66 5.21
C GLN A 359 21.93 -1.28 6.14
#